data_AF-A0A9P0ZXP9-F1
#
_entry.id   AF-A0A9P0ZXP9-F1
#
_cell.length_a   1.000
_cell.length_b   1.000
_cell.length_c   1.000
_cell.angle_alpha   90.00
_cell.angle_beta   90.00
_cell.angle_gamma   90.00
#
_symmetry.space_group_name_H-M   'P 1'
#
loop_
_entity.id
_entity.type
_entity.pdbx_description
1 polymer ?
#
loop_
_entity_poly.entity_id
_entity_poly.type
_entity_poly.pdbx_seq_one_letter_code
_entity_poly.pdbx_strand_id
1 'polypeptide(L)'
;MLFMFDLTSRCTLNSVLGWYQQARKWNQAAIPVIIGTKFDDFVELPLDLQWTIASEARAYARALNATLFFSSATYNINVNKVFKFVTAKLFNLPWKVERNLTVGEPMIDY
;
A
#
# COMPACT_ATOMS: atom_id res chain seq x y z
N MET A 1 -0.68 6.51 -9.85
CA MET A 1 -2.05 6.03 -9.53
C MET A 1 -2.02 5.50 -8.12
N LEU A 2 -2.97 5.90 -7.28
CA LEU A 2 -3.08 5.44 -5.90
C LEU A 2 -4.26 4.48 -5.79
N PHE A 3 -4.03 3.29 -5.26
CA PHE A 3 -5.06 2.30 -4.98
C PHE A 3 -5.11 2.08 -3.48
N MET A 4 -6.27 2.28 -2.87
CA MET A 4 -6.43 2.19 -1.42
C MET A 4 -7.29 0.97 -1.08
N PHE A 5 -6.94 0.30 0.01
CA PHE A 5 -7.73 -0.78 0.57
C PHE A 5 -7.71 -0.72 2.10
N ASP A 6 -8.65 -1.39 2.73
CA ASP A 6 -8.80 -1.45 4.18
C ASP A 6 -8.05 -2.69 4.70
N LEU A 7 -7.06 -2.49 5.59
CA LEU A 7 -6.28 -3.60 6.17
C LEU A 7 -7.11 -4.50 7.08
N THR A 8 -8.29 -4.05 7.52
CA THR A 8 -9.23 -4.86 8.31
C THR A 8 -10.18 -5.69 7.44
N SER A 9 -10.22 -5.43 6.12
CA SER A 9 -11.18 -6.07 5.22
C SER A 9 -10.51 -6.59 3.95
N ARG A 10 -10.21 -7.90 3.95
CA ARG A 10 -9.61 -8.62 2.80
C ARG A 10 -10.41 -8.44 1.51
N CYS A 11 -11.73 -8.32 1.59
CA CYS A 11 -12.60 -8.11 0.44
C CYS A 11 -12.23 -6.86 -0.36
N THR A 12 -11.75 -5.81 0.31
CA THR A 12 -11.37 -4.54 -0.35
C THR A 12 -10.08 -4.65 -1.14
N LEU A 13 -9.16 -5.55 -0.74
CA LEU A 13 -7.93 -5.82 -1.49
C LEU A 13 -8.24 -6.44 -2.85
N ASN A 14 -9.22 -7.34 -2.93
CA ASN A 14 -9.62 -7.97 -4.20
C ASN A 14 -10.12 -6.95 -5.23
N SER A 15 -10.75 -5.87 -4.78
CA SER A 15 -11.21 -4.80 -5.68
C SER A 15 -10.05 -4.03 -6.32
N VAL A 16 -8.87 -3.97 -5.69
CA VAL A 16 -7.69 -3.24 -6.21
C VAL A 16 -7.29 -3.72 -7.59
N LEU A 17 -7.38 -5.03 -7.86
CA LEU A 17 -7.02 -5.58 -9.17
C LEU A 17 -7.95 -5.06 -10.27
N GLY A 18 -9.26 -5.00 -10.01
CA GLY A 18 -10.25 -4.46 -10.94
C GLY A 18 -10.02 -2.97 -11.21
N TRP A 19 -9.80 -2.19 -10.15
CA TRP A 19 -9.46 -0.77 -10.28
C TRP A 19 -8.17 -0.55 -11.08
N TYR A 20 -7.14 -1.37 -10.83
CA TYR A 20 -5.87 -1.31 -11.56
C TYR A 20 -6.06 -1.55 -13.06
N GLN A 21 -6.75 -2.64 -13.42
CA GLN A 21 -7.02 -2.98 -14.81
C GLN A 21 -7.81 -1.88 -15.53
N GLN A 22 -8.81 -1.31 -14.87
CA GLN A 22 -9.61 -0.22 -15.44
C GLN A 22 -8.79 1.06 -15.61
N ALA A 23 -7.98 1.43 -14.62
CA ALA A 23 -7.15 2.63 -14.67
C ALA A 23 -6.05 2.52 -15.75
N ARG A 24 -5.50 1.32 -15.97
CA ARG A 24 -4.51 1.05 -17.03
C ARG A 24 -5.04 1.22 -18.44
N LYS A 25 -6.36 1.12 -18.68
CA LYS A 25 -6.97 1.45 -19.97
C LYS A 25 -6.79 2.92 -20.33
N TRP A 26 -6.75 3.80 -19.34
CA TRP A 26 -6.62 5.24 -19.51
C TRP A 26 -5.18 5.75 -19.37
N ASN A 27 -4.39 5.13 -18.49
CA ASN A 27 -3.01 5.55 -18.24
C ASN A 27 -2.06 4.35 -17.99
N GLN A 28 -1.34 3.97 -19.04
CA GLN A 28 -0.38 2.86 -19.00
C GLN A 28 0.95 3.23 -18.34
N ALA A 29 1.31 4.52 -18.29
CA ALA A 29 2.63 4.97 -17.83
C ALA A 29 2.67 5.34 -16.34
N ALA A 30 1.53 5.61 -15.71
CA ALA A 30 1.51 6.05 -14.32
C ALA A 30 2.07 4.99 -13.36
N ILE A 31 2.89 5.42 -12.42
CA ILE A 31 3.46 4.55 -11.38
C ILE A 31 2.34 4.14 -10.41
N PRO A 32 2.07 2.84 -10.21
CA PRO A 32 1.05 2.38 -9.27
C PRO A 32 1.59 2.36 -7.84
N VAL A 33 0.75 2.78 -6.89
CA VAL A 33 1.01 2.72 -5.46
C VAL A 33 -0.21 2.13 -4.79
N ILE A 34 -0.01 1.10 -3.98
CA ILE A 34 -1.05 0.45 -3.19
C ILE A 34 -0.90 0.92 -1.74
N ILE A 35 -1.99 1.31 -1.11
CA ILE A 35 -2.02 1.87 0.23
C ILE A 35 -3.04 1.08 1.06
N GLY A 36 -2.56 0.32 2.02
CA GLY A 36 -3.38 -0.25 3.09
C GLY A 36 -3.67 0.83 4.13
N THR A 37 -4.93 0.99 4.48
CA THR A 37 -5.41 1.96 5.48
C THR A 37 -5.85 1.25 6.76
N LYS A 38 -6.07 2.01 7.84
CA LYS A 38 -6.46 1.50 9.18
C LYS A 38 -5.45 0.54 9.80
N PHE A 39 -4.17 0.85 9.67
CA PHE A 39 -3.11 0.04 10.27
C PHE A 39 -3.24 -0.08 11.80
N ASP A 40 -3.79 0.94 12.45
CA ASP A 40 -4.12 0.96 13.87
C ASP A 40 -5.15 -0.10 14.28
N ASP A 41 -6.20 -0.30 13.49
CA ASP A 41 -7.17 -1.37 13.75
C ASP A 41 -6.59 -2.73 13.34
N PHE A 42 -5.76 -2.76 12.30
CA PHE A 42 -5.13 -3.97 11.79
C PHE A 42 -4.23 -4.66 12.82
N VAL A 43 -3.49 -3.90 13.63
CA VAL A 43 -2.59 -4.48 14.65
C VAL A 43 -3.35 -5.16 15.80
N GLU A 44 -4.65 -4.87 15.96
CA GLU A 44 -5.51 -5.54 16.94
C GLU A 44 -6.06 -6.89 16.46
N LEU A 45 -5.93 -7.19 15.16
CA LEU A 45 -6.39 -8.45 14.59
C LEU A 45 -5.54 -9.65 15.07
N PRO A 46 -6.08 -10.88 15.02
CA PRO A 46 -5.30 -12.09 15.25
C PRO A 46 -4.06 -12.17 14.33
N LEU A 47 -2.94 -12.69 14.86
CA LEU A 47 -1.65 -12.68 14.17
C LEU A 47 -1.66 -13.46 12.84
N ASP A 48 -2.42 -14.55 12.78
CA ASP A 48 -2.65 -15.34 11.57
C ASP A 48 -3.37 -14.52 10.48
N LEU A 49 -4.32 -13.69 10.89
CA LEU A 49 -5.05 -12.80 9.99
C LEU A 49 -4.15 -11.66 9.50
N GLN A 50 -3.35 -11.07 10.39
CA GLN A 50 -2.34 -10.08 10.03
C GLN A 50 -1.34 -10.63 9.01
N TRP A 51 -0.82 -11.82 9.26
CA TRP A 51 0.09 -12.53 8.34
C TRP A 51 -0.55 -12.75 6.97
N THR A 52 -1.78 -13.25 6.94
CA THR A 52 -2.46 -13.54 5.68
C THR A 52 -2.66 -12.27 4.86
N ILE A 53 -3.18 -11.21 5.47
CA ILE A 53 -3.45 -9.93 4.79
C ILE A 53 -2.15 -9.28 4.32
N ALA A 54 -1.10 -9.29 5.15
CA ALA A 54 0.21 -8.75 4.78
C ALA A 54 0.83 -9.51 3.61
N SER A 55 0.75 -10.85 3.62
CA SER A 55 1.24 -11.71 2.54
C SER A 55 0.50 -11.45 1.23
N GLU A 56 -0.83 -11.40 1.28
CA GLU A 56 -1.67 -11.13 0.10
C GLU A 56 -1.41 -9.73 -0.46
N ALA A 57 -1.39 -8.68 0.39
CA ALA A 57 -1.12 -7.32 -0.05
C ALA A 57 0.24 -7.20 -0.77
N ARG A 58 1.26 -7.89 -0.26
CA ARG A 58 2.59 -7.95 -0.91
C ARG A 58 2.55 -8.71 -2.23
N ALA A 59 1.82 -9.82 -2.30
CA ALA A 59 1.66 -10.58 -3.54
C ALA A 59 1.02 -9.70 -4.62
N TYR A 60 -0.02 -8.94 -4.27
CA TYR A 60 -0.65 -7.97 -5.16
C TYR A 60 0.33 -6.87 -5.60
N ALA A 61 1.02 -6.26 -4.65
CA ALA A 61 2.00 -5.20 -4.96
C ALA A 61 3.10 -5.69 -5.92
N ARG A 62 3.64 -6.89 -5.69
CA ARG A 62 4.62 -7.52 -6.60
C ARG A 62 4.04 -7.81 -7.97
N ALA A 63 2.85 -8.41 -8.05
CA ALA A 63 2.20 -8.74 -9.31
C ALA A 63 1.89 -7.49 -10.15
N LEU A 64 1.60 -6.36 -9.50
CA LEU A 64 1.29 -5.09 -10.14
C LEU A 64 2.51 -4.18 -10.33
N ASN A 65 3.71 -4.63 -9.94
CA ASN A 65 4.93 -3.82 -9.87
C ASN A 65 4.70 -2.45 -9.21
N ALA A 66 4.02 -2.49 -8.05
CA ALA A 66 3.57 -1.32 -7.31
C ALA A 66 4.24 -1.23 -5.95
N THR A 67 4.50 -0.01 -5.50
CA THR A 67 4.93 0.24 -4.12
C THR A 67 3.75 0.06 -3.17
N LEU A 68 3.96 -0.62 -2.05
CA LEU A 68 3.00 -0.86 -0.98
C LEU A 68 3.32 -0.02 0.25
N PHE A 69 2.32 0.66 0.80
CA PHE A 69 2.40 1.32 2.10
C PHE A 69 1.27 0.84 3.01
N PHE A 70 1.58 0.49 4.25
CA PHE A 70 0.58 0.40 5.30
C PHE A 70 0.53 1.72 6.05
N SER A 71 -0.68 2.22 6.28
CA SER A 71 -0.93 3.57 6.78
C SER A 71 -2.13 3.61 7.73
N SER A 72 -2.13 4.63 8.57
CA SER A 72 -3.25 4.98 9.45
C SER A 72 -3.43 6.49 9.45
N ALA A 73 -4.67 6.95 9.29
CA ALA A 73 -5.01 8.36 9.37
C ALA A 73 -4.99 8.85 10.83
N THR A 74 -5.49 8.04 11.77
CA THR A 74 -5.64 8.36 13.20
C THR A 74 -4.32 8.81 13.82
N TYR A 75 -3.24 8.11 13.51
CA TYR A 75 -1.90 8.37 14.06
C TYR A 75 -0.90 8.86 13.00
N ASN A 76 -1.39 9.23 11.81
CA ASN A 76 -0.57 9.70 10.69
C ASN A 76 0.59 8.73 10.33
N ILE A 77 0.35 7.43 10.49
CA ILE A 77 1.34 6.39 10.22
C ILE A 77 1.55 6.32 8.71
N ASN A 78 2.77 6.56 8.25
CA ASN A 78 3.21 6.55 6.86
C ASN A 78 2.44 7.44 5.86
N VAL A 79 1.35 8.12 6.24
CA VAL A 79 0.58 9.01 5.35
C VAL A 79 1.47 10.12 4.78
N ASN A 80 2.24 10.80 5.64
CA ASN A 80 3.23 11.79 5.18
C ASN A 80 4.31 11.19 4.25
N LYS A 81 4.70 9.94 4.46
CA LYS A 81 5.69 9.26 3.60
C LYS A 81 5.10 8.95 2.22
N VAL A 82 3.82 8.56 2.15
CA VAL A 82 3.11 8.35 0.88
C VAL A 82 3.12 9.64 0.05
N PHE A 83 2.74 10.79 0.63
CA PHE A 83 2.73 12.05 -0.12
C PHE A 83 4.13 12.51 -0.53
N LYS A 84 5.13 12.31 0.34
CA LYS A 84 6.54 12.56 -0.01
C LYS A 84 7.01 11.66 -1.17
N PHE A 85 6.64 10.37 -1.16
CA PHE A 85 6.95 9.46 -2.26
C PHE A 85 6.35 9.93 -3.58
N VAL A 86 5.04 10.23 -3.57
CA VAL A 86 4.31 10.64 -4.76
C VAL A 86 4.92 11.92 -5.32
N THR A 87 5.17 12.92 -4.47
CA THR A 87 5.80 14.18 -4.87
C THR A 87 7.19 13.94 -5.45
N ALA A 88 8.03 13.14 -4.77
CA ALA A 88 9.37 12.84 -5.25
C ALA A 88 9.36 12.11 -6.60
N LYS A 89 8.43 11.17 -6.82
CA LYS A 89 8.28 10.47 -8.11
C LYS A 89 7.77 11.38 -9.21
N LEU A 90 6.82 12.28 -8.92
CA LEU A 90 6.28 13.23 -9.89
C LEU A 90 7.32 14.26 -10.37
N PHE A 91 8.16 14.75 -9.45
CA PHE A 91 9.17 15.76 -9.75
C PHE A 91 10.59 15.18 -9.98
N ASN A 92 10.70 13.85 -10.06
CA ASN A 92 11.98 13.13 -10.22
C ASN A 92 13.05 13.55 -9.19
N LEU A 93 12.64 13.72 -7.93
CA LEU A 93 13.52 14.12 -6.84
C LEU A 93 14.18 12.90 -6.19
N PRO A 94 15.43 13.04 -5.70
CA PRO A 94 16.07 11.99 -4.92
C PRO A 94 15.34 11.81 -3.59
N TRP A 95 14.73 10.64 -3.39
CA TRP A 95 14.12 10.27 -2.11
C TRP A 95 14.50 8.85 -1.72
N LYS A 96 15.02 8.70 -0.51
CA LYS A 96 15.31 7.41 0.11
C LYS A 96 14.31 7.19 1.24
N VAL A 97 13.47 6.18 1.09
CA VAL A 97 12.64 5.66 2.17
C VAL A 97 13.17 4.29 2.54
N GLU A 98 13.24 4.00 3.83
CA GLU A 98 13.65 2.67 4.28
C GLU A 98 12.50 1.68 4.07
N ARG A 99 12.84 0.55 3.45
CA ARG A 99 11.92 -0.58 3.30
C ARG A 99 11.68 -1.20 4.66
N ASN A 100 10.42 -1.44 5.01
CA ASN A 100 10.05 -2.15 6.24
C ASN A 100 9.17 -3.35 5.87
N LEU A 101 9.64 -4.55 6.18
CA LEU A 101 8.95 -5.82 5.90
C LEU A 101 8.59 -6.58 7.18
N THR A 102 8.85 -6.01 8.35
CA THR A 102 8.56 -6.62 9.64
C THR A 102 7.05 -6.75 9.79
N VAL A 103 6.57 -7.96 10.07
CA VAL A 103 5.15 -8.19 10.27
C VAL A 103 4.72 -7.62 11.62
N GLY A 104 3.58 -6.93 11.66
CA GLY A 104 3.13 -6.17 12.84
C GLY A 104 3.69 -4.75 12.90
N GLU A 105 4.61 -4.38 12.01
CA GLU A 105 5.06 -3.00 11.82
C GLU A 105 4.43 -2.38 10.57
N PRO A 106 4.38 -1.03 10.47
CA PRO A 106 3.79 -0.37 9.33
C PRO A 106 4.66 -0.52 8.08
N MET A 107 4.32 -1.54 7.29
CA MET A 107 5.03 -2.03 6.11
C MET A 107 5.22 -0.96 5.02
N ILE A 108 6.41 -0.98 4.41
CA ILE A 108 6.75 -0.25 3.19
C ILE A 108 7.53 -1.22 2.28
N ASP A 109 6.96 -1.57 1.13
CA ASP A 109 7.56 -2.52 0.17
C ASP A 109 7.60 -1.89 -1.24
N TYR A 110 8.74 -1.91 -1.92
CA TYR A 110 8.92 -1.35 -3.27
C TYR A 110 10.01 -2.10 -4.05
#